data_AF-X1LET4-F1
#
_entry.id   AF-X1LET4-F1
#
_cell.length_a   1.000
_cell.length_b   1.000
_cell.length_c   1.000
_cell.angle_alpha   90.00
_cell.angle_beta   90.00
_cell.angle_gamma   90.00
#
_symmetry.space_group_name_H-M   'P 1'
#
loop_
_entity.id
_entity.type
_entity.pdbx_description
1 polymer ?
#
loop_
_entity_poly.entity_id
_entity_poly.type
_entity_poly.pdbx_seq_one_letter_code
_entity_poly.pdbx_strand_id
1 'polypeptide(L)'
;VNHASNISWIASTVAGGYSGQFIPAKAFGIDYALISMFICLLIFQLRGRKYIITAIIAGASAVILSVTVPGNSYIILASILAATLGLVLRKWIKKV
;
A
#
# COMPACT_ATOMS: atom_id res chain seq x y z
N VAL A 1 22.04 15.44 -14.03
CA VAL A 1 21.60 14.03 -13.88
C VAL A 1 22.64 13.29 -13.03
N ASN A 2 22.23 12.69 -11.91
CA ASN A 2 23.18 12.04 -11.00
C ASN A 2 23.36 10.57 -11.37
N HIS A 3 24.22 10.29 -12.35
CA HIS A 3 24.43 8.94 -12.88
C HIS A 3 24.93 7.95 -11.81
N ALA A 4 25.77 8.42 -10.88
CA ALA A 4 26.28 7.58 -9.79
C ALA A 4 25.16 7.07 -8.88
N SER A 5 24.18 7.92 -8.53
CA SER A 5 23.03 7.51 -7.71
C SER A 5 22.08 6.57 -8.43
N ASN A 6 21.86 6.77 -9.74
CA ASN A 6 21.02 5.84 -10.51
C ASN A 6 21.67 4.47 -10.63
N ILE A 7 22.99 4.43 -10.89
CA ILE A 7 23.73 3.17 -10.97
C ILE A 7 23.74 2.48 -9.61
N SER A 8 23.96 3.21 -8.50
CA SER A 8 23.94 2.59 -7.17
C SER A 8 22.56 2.07 -6.77
N TRP A 9 21.48 2.77 -7.12
CA TRP A 9 20.11 2.31 -6.91
C TRP A 9 19.81 1.03 -7.69
N ILE A 10 20.19 0.99 -8.96
CA ILE A 10 19.99 -0.19 -9.81
C ILE A 10 20.82 -1.36 -9.28
N ALA A 11 22.11 -1.13 -8.98
CA ALA A 11 23.00 -2.16 -8.46
C ALA A 11 22.52 -2.74 -7.13
N SER A 12 22.09 -1.91 -6.19
CA SER A 12 21.57 -2.37 -4.89
C SER A 12 20.25 -3.13 -5.02
N THR A 13 19.35 -2.69 -5.92
CA THR A 13 18.08 -3.39 -6.19
C THR A 13 18.32 -4.78 -6.78
N VAL A 14 19.21 -4.89 -7.78
CA VAL A 14 19.56 -6.16 -8.40
C VAL A 14 20.26 -7.08 -7.41
N ALA A 15 21.24 -6.57 -6.66
CA ALA A 15 21.94 -7.33 -5.64
C ALA A 15 20.99 -7.85 -4.55
N GLY A 16 20.05 -7.02 -4.07
CA GLY A 16 19.04 -7.42 -3.10
C GLY A 16 18.08 -8.48 -3.63
N GLY A 17 17.64 -8.35 -4.89
CA GLY A 17 16.75 -9.32 -5.54
C GLY A 17 17.38 -10.70 -5.71
N TYR A 18 18.65 -10.76 -6.13
CA TYR A 18 19.39 -12.02 -6.22
C TYR A 18 19.72 -12.60 -4.84
N SER A 19 20.17 -11.75 -3.92
CA SER A 19 20.54 -12.20 -2.57
C SER A 19 19.33 -12.72 -1.79
N GLY A 20 18.14 -12.19 -2.05
CA GLY A 20 16.89 -12.59 -1.43
C GLY A 20 16.53 -14.08 -1.61
N GLN A 21 16.99 -14.73 -2.68
CA GLN A 21 16.73 -16.15 -2.93
C GLN A 21 17.47 -17.09 -1.96
N PHE A 22 18.56 -16.62 -1.34
CA PHE A 22 19.31 -17.40 -0.36
C PHE A 22 18.66 -17.40 1.03
N ILE A 23 17.68 -16.52 1.28
CA ILE A 23 16.95 -16.45 2.54
C ILE A 23 15.69 -17.32 2.45
N PRO A 24 15.45 -18.25 3.39
CA PRO A 24 14.23 -19.05 3.43
C PRO A 24 12.97 -18.17 3.52
N ALA A 25 11.89 -18.58 2.85
CA ALA A 25 10.60 -17.89 2.95
C ALA A 25 10.14 -17.77 4.43
N LYS A 26 9.53 -16.65 4.80
CA LYS A 26 9.12 -16.30 6.18
C LYS A 26 10.25 -16.13 7.19
N ALA A 27 11.52 -16.27 6.81
CA ALA A 27 12.62 -15.98 7.71
C ALA A 27 12.77 -14.47 7.93
N PHE A 28 13.14 -14.07 9.15
CA PHE A 28 13.48 -12.69 9.53
C PHE A 28 12.40 -11.62 9.28
N GLY A 29 11.14 -12.01 9.02
CA GLY A 29 10.05 -11.07 8.79
C GLY A 29 10.18 -10.25 7.50
N ILE A 30 11.01 -10.68 6.55
CA ILE A 30 11.24 -9.99 5.27
C ILE A 30 9.94 -9.82 4.47
N ASP A 31 9.04 -10.81 4.52
CA ASP A 31 7.73 -10.76 3.87
C ASP A 31 6.84 -9.61 4.38
N TYR A 32 7.05 -9.18 5.63
CA TYR A 32 6.30 -8.07 6.22
C TYR A 32 6.94 -6.70 5.98
N ALA A 33 8.24 -6.65 5.64
CA ALA A 33 8.99 -5.40 5.54
C ALA A 33 8.34 -4.40 4.56
N LEU A 34 7.91 -4.88 3.39
CA LEU A 34 7.27 -4.06 2.37
C LEU A 34 5.93 -3.49 2.85
N ILE A 35 5.07 -4.33 3.43
CA ILE A 35 3.77 -3.90 3.95
C ILE A 35 3.95 -2.91 5.12
N SER A 36 4.90 -3.16 6.01
CA SER A 36 5.22 -2.25 7.12
C SER A 36 5.68 -0.87 6.66
N MET A 37 6.51 -0.80 5.61
CA MET A 37 6.91 0.48 5.01
C MET A 37 5.70 1.29 4.55
N PHE A 38 4.78 0.66 3.81
CA PHE A 38 3.58 1.35 3.32
C PHE A 38 2.64 1.79 4.44
N ILE A 39 2.49 1.00 5.51
CA ILE A 39 1.69 1.38 6.68
C ILE A 39 2.32 2.59 7.39
N CYS A 40 3.64 2.61 7.55
CA CYS A 40 4.36 3.74 8.13
C CYS A 40 4.14 5.02 7.30
N LEU A 41 4.26 4.92 5.97
CA LEU A 41 3.95 6.03 5.06
C LEU A 41 2.48 6.45 5.12
N LEU A 42 1.55 5.50 5.25
CA LEU A 42 0.12 5.79 5.36
C LEU A 42 -0.16 6.64 6.60
N ILE A 43 0.39 6.26 7.75
CA ILE A 43 0.20 7.00 9.01
C ILE A 43 0.60 8.48 8.85
N PHE A 44 1.73 8.76 8.19
CA PHE A 44 2.14 10.15 7.94
C PHE A 44 1.25 10.89 6.94
N GLN A 45 0.61 10.17 6.01
CA GLN A 45 -0.33 10.73 5.03
C GLN A 45 -1.73 11.01 5.63
N LEU A 46 -2.09 10.41 6.77
CA LEU A 46 -3.39 10.58 7.43
C LEU A 46 -3.55 11.92 8.18
N ARG A 47 -3.25 13.05 7.52
CA ARG A 47 -3.44 14.39 8.10
C ARG A 47 -4.86 14.91 7.86
N GLY A 48 -5.79 14.49 8.71
CA GLY A 48 -7.14 15.05 8.80
C GLY A 48 -8.26 14.02 8.72
N ARG A 49 -9.43 14.36 9.28
CA ARG A 49 -10.54 13.42 9.50
C ARG A 49 -11.06 12.76 8.21
N LYS A 50 -11.03 13.47 7.08
CA LYS A 50 -11.46 12.95 5.77
C LYS A 50 -10.57 11.80 5.28
N TYR A 51 -9.25 11.93 5.44
CA TYR A 51 -8.28 10.92 5.03
C TYR A 51 -8.38 9.65 5.87
N ILE A 52 -8.63 9.80 7.18
CA ILE A 52 -8.86 8.68 8.09
C ILE A 52 -10.11 7.90 7.69
N ILE A 53 -11.23 8.60 7.41
CA ILE A 53 -12.47 7.95 6.98
C ILE A 53 -12.24 7.17 5.67
N THR A 54 -11.55 7.75 4.69
CA THR A 54 -11.26 7.05 3.43
C THR A 54 -10.34 5.85 3.62
N ALA A 55 -9.37 5.93 4.53
CA ALA A 55 -8.47 4.81 4.82
C ALA A 55 -9.19 3.67 5.53
N ILE A 56 -10.11 3.97 6.46
CA ILE A 56 -10.97 2.97 7.10
C ILE A 56 -11.85 2.28 6.07
N ILE A 57 -12.48 3.04 5.17
CA ILE A 57 -13.31 2.48 4.10
C ILE A 57 -12.48 1.56 3.19
N ALA A 58 -11.26 1.97 2.81
CA ALA A 58 -10.35 1.15 2.02
C ALA A 58 -9.92 -0.13 2.72
N GLY A 59 -9.55 -0.05 3.99
CA GLY A 59 -9.17 -1.22 4.79
C GLY A 59 -10.34 -2.20 4.95
N ALA A 60 -11.53 -1.69 5.27
CA ALA A 60 -12.72 -2.51 5.44
C ALA A 60 -13.14 -3.19 4.13
N SER A 61 -13.18 -2.46 3.01
CA SER A 61 -13.52 -3.05 1.72
C SER A 61 -12.50 -4.10 1.28
N ALA A 62 -11.20 -3.88 1.53
CA ALA A 62 -10.15 -4.85 1.23
C ALA A 62 -10.29 -6.15 2.03
N VAL A 63 -10.59 -6.06 3.33
CA VAL A 63 -10.79 -7.24 4.20
C VAL A 63 -12.06 -8.01 3.82
N ILE A 64 -13.13 -7.33 3.42
CA ILE A 64 -14.37 -8.00 2.99
C ILE A 64 -14.15 -8.70 1.63
N LEU A 65 -13.46 -8.05 0.69
CA LEU A 65 -13.19 -8.60 -0.63
C LEU A 65 -12.15 -9.73 -0.61
N SER A 66 -11.22 -9.75 0.37
CA SER A 66 -10.22 -10.82 0.47
C SER A 66 -10.83 -12.19 0.80
N VAL A 67 -12.01 -12.21 1.43
CA VAL A 67 -12.72 -13.46 1.77
C VAL A 67 -13.53 -14.01 0.58
N THR A 68 -13.92 -13.15 -0.35
CA THR A 68 -14.83 -13.51 -1.45
C THR A 68 -14.13 -13.74 -2.79
N VAL A 69 -12.97 -13.11 -3.03
CA VAL A 69 -12.24 -13.17 -4.30
C VAL A 69 -10.92 -13.92 -4.15
N PRO A 70 -10.72 -15.06 -4.83
CA PRO A 70 -9.43 -15.74 -4.85
C PRO A 70 -8.38 -14.91 -5.63
N GLY A 71 -7.17 -14.82 -5.08
CA GLY A 71 -6.05 -14.08 -5.68
C GLY A 71 -5.79 -12.73 -5.00
N ASN A 72 -5.03 -11.84 -5.65
CA ASN A 72 -4.62 -10.52 -5.12
C ASN A 72 -5.41 -9.33 -5.70
N SER A 73 -6.36 -9.59 -6.60
CA SER A 73 -7.13 -8.55 -7.30
C SER A 73 -8.05 -7.75 -6.37
N TYR A 74 -8.38 -8.29 -5.19
CA TYR A 74 -9.20 -7.62 -4.19
C TYR A 74 -8.61 -6.28 -3.74
N ILE A 75 -7.28 -6.15 -3.71
CA ILE A 75 -6.59 -4.90 -3.31
C ILE A 75 -6.92 -3.78 -4.30
N ILE A 76 -6.91 -4.09 -5.60
CA ILE A 76 -7.19 -3.13 -6.66
C ILE A 76 -8.66 -2.72 -6.61
N LEU A 77 -9.60 -3.68 -6.55
CA LEU A 77 -11.04 -3.37 -6.44
C LEU A 77 -11.35 -2.54 -5.19
N ALA A 78 -10.81 -2.92 -4.04
CA ALA A 78 -11.00 -2.19 -2.78
C ALA A 78 -10.51 -0.74 -2.88
N SER A 79 -9.36 -0.52 -3.53
CA SER A 79 -8.80 0.83 -3.72
C SER A 79 -9.69 1.70 -4.61
N ILE A 80 -10.26 1.15 -5.68
CA ILE A 80 -11.17 1.87 -6.59
C ILE A 80 -12.48 2.22 -5.87
N LEU A 81 -13.04 1.27 -5.13
CA LEU A 81 -14.26 1.50 -4.35
C LEU A 81 -14.03 2.56 -3.28
N ALA A 82 -12.93 2.49 -2.55
CA ALA A 82 -12.61 3.46 -1.52
C ALA A 82 -12.33 4.86 -2.06
N ALA A 83 -11.64 4.97 -3.21
CA ALA A 83 -11.44 6.26 -3.88
C ALA A 83 -12.77 6.87 -4.34
N THR A 84 -13.66 6.05 -4.89
CA THR A 84 -15.01 6.48 -5.32
C THR A 84 -15.85 6.96 -4.14
N LEU A 85 -15.98 6.14 -3.10
CA LEU A 85 -16.74 6.47 -1.89
C LEU A 85 -16.15 7.67 -1.16
N GLY A 86 -14.81 7.75 -1.06
CA GLY A 86 -14.11 8.88 -0.46
C GLY A 86 -14.36 10.20 -1.18
N LEU A 87 -14.43 10.18 -2.51
CA LEU A 87 -14.74 11.36 -3.31
C LEU A 87 -16.20 11.80 -3.15
N VAL A 88 -17.15 10.85 -3.09
CA VAL A 88 -18.56 11.14 -2.83
C VAL A 88 -18.74 11.75 -1.44
N LEU A 89 -18.17 11.14 -0.40
CA LEU A 89 -18.18 11.66 0.98
C LEU A 89 -17.57 13.06 1.07
N ARG A 90 -16.42 13.30 0.40
CA ARG A 90 -15.79 14.62 0.36
C ARG A 90 -16.69 15.67 -0.31
N LYS A 91 -17.41 15.32 -1.38
CA LYS A 91 -18.35 16.24 -2.06
C LYS A 91 -19.56 16.55 -1.18
N TRP A 92 -20.13 15.56 -0.50
CA TRP A 92 -21.25 15.76 0.42
C TRP A 92 -20.90 16.66 1.60
N ILE A 93 -19.75 16.42 2.26
CA ILE A 93 -19.28 17.22 3.41
C ILE A 93 -18.94 18.67 3.02
N LYS A 94 -18.62 18.95 1.74
CA LYS A 94 -18.37 20.32 1.27
C LYS A 94 -19.64 21.07 0.87
N LYS A 95 -20.76 20.36 0.66
CA LYS A 95 -22.01 20.93 0.13
C LYS A 95 -23.02 21.26 1.24
N VAL A 96 -22.85 20.66 2.42
CA VAL A 96 -23.51 21.04 3.69
C VAL A 96 -22.68 22.13 4.34
#